data_AF-A0A3D3V8T2-F1
#
_entry.id   AF-A0A3D3V8T2-F1
#
_cell.length_a   1.000
_cell.length_b   1.000
_cell.length_c   1.000
_cell.angle_alpha   90.00
_cell.angle_beta   90.00
_cell.angle_gamma   90.00
#
_symmetry.space_group_name_H-M   'P 1'
#
loop_
_entity.id
_entity.type
_entity.pdbx_description
1 polymer ?
#
loop_
_entity_poly.entity_id
_entity_poly.type
_entity_poly.pdbx_seq_one_letter_code
_entity_poly.pdbx_strand_id
1 'polypeptide(L)'
;DLGVEARRHLRLYPPVCCHVSKDELCVLNLIAAHQAGASRHADALLHWLVPCTAAPRIRLCARQIARDLFETGYTLEHRREDPGGQINGTDLLRVLH
;
A
#
# COMPACT_ATOMS: atom_id res chain seq x y z
N ASP A 1 23.83 -12.48 14.20
CA ASP A 1 23.02 -12.87 13.04
C ASP A 1 21.64 -13.32 13.45
N LEU A 2 20.65 -12.43 13.29
CA LEU A 2 19.27 -12.86 13.10
C LEU A 2 19.21 -13.33 11.64
N GLY A 3 19.06 -14.64 11.43
CA GLY A 3 19.17 -15.25 10.11
C GLY A 3 18.27 -14.59 9.07
N VAL A 4 18.65 -14.74 7.80
CA VAL A 4 17.95 -14.30 6.56
C VAL A 4 16.45 -14.66 6.54
N GLU A 5 16.03 -15.57 7.42
CA GLU A 5 14.66 -16.05 7.63
C GLU A 5 13.77 -15.10 8.47
N ALA A 6 14.34 -14.20 9.28
CA ALA A 6 13.57 -13.31 10.16
C ALA A 6 13.15 -12.02 9.43
N ARG A 7 12.34 -12.14 8.37
CA ARG A 7 11.79 -10.97 7.66
C ARG A 7 10.85 -10.18 8.58
N ARG A 8 10.97 -8.86 8.53
CA ARG A 8 10.14 -7.93 9.30
C ARG A 8 8.96 -7.51 8.46
N HIS A 9 7.78 -7.87 8.90
CA HIS A 9 6.55 -7.39 8.31
C HIS A 9 6.35 -5.94 8.73
N LEU A 10 6.47 -5.01 7.78
CA LEU A 10 6.09 -3.62 8.00
C LEU A 10 4.58 -3.55 7.94
N ARG A 11 3.94 -3.78 9.10
CA ARG A 11 2.61 -3.22 9.33
C ARG A 11 2.80 -1.74 9.53
N LEU A 12 2.36 -0.96 8.55
CA LEU A 12 2.28 0.49 8.66
C LEU A 12 1.12 0.83 9.58
N TYR A 13 1.26 0.46 10.86
CA TYR A 13 0.64 1.23 11.91
C TYR A 13 1.25 2.61 11.82
N PRO A 14 0.45 3.66 11.63
CA PRO A 14 1.01 4.98 11.49
C PRO A 14 1.91 5.28 12.70
N PRO A 15 3.20 5.59 12.49
CA PRO A 15 4.05 6.03 13.57
C PRO A 15 3.57 7.41 13.98
N VAL A 16 2.82 7.52 15.09
CA VAL A 16 2.38 8.79 15.68
C VAL A 16 1.37 9.61 14.85
N CYS A 17 1.14 9.27 13.57
CA CYS A 17 0.13 9.92 12.72
C CYS A 17 -1.26 9.33 13.02
N CYS A 18 -2.13 10.06 13.71
CA CYS A 18 -3.52 9.58 13.95
C CYS A 18 -4.32 9.35 12.66
N HIS A 19 -3.75 9.68 11.50
CA HIS A 19 -4.35 9.56 10.19
C HIS A 19 -3.30 9.14 9.16
N VAL A 20 -3.61 8.13 8.36
CA VAL A 20 -2.94 7.84 7.09
C VAL A 20 -3.92 8.23 6.01
N SER A 21 -3.52 9.12 5.11
CA SER A 21 -4.35 9.52 3.98
C SER A 21 -4.59 8.33 3.03
N LYS A 22 -5.68 8.39 2.28
CA LYS A 22 -5.97 7.38 1.25
C LYS A 22 -4.87 7.34 0.18
N ASP A 23 -4.25 8.48 -0.11
CA ASP A 23 -3.19 8.59 -1.11
C ASP A 23 -1.92 7.86 -0.65
N GLU A 24 -1.53 8.05 0.62
CA GLU A 24 -0.43 7.30 1.22
C GLU A 24 -0.70 5.79 1.17
N LEU A 25 -1.91 5.36 1.54
CA LEU A 25 -2.31 3.95 1.44
C LEU A 25 -2.22 3.42 0.01
N CYS A 26 -2.58 4.21 -1.00
CA CYS A 26 -2.48 3.81 -2.40
C CYS A 26 -1.02 3.65 -2.84
N VAL A 27 -0.15 4.58 -2.47
CA VAL A 27 1.30 4.49 -2.76
C VAL A 27 1.90 3.25 -2.10
N LEU A 28 1.52 2.96 -0.86
CA LEU A 28 1.99 1.79 -0.13
C LEU A 28 1.51 0.48 -0.76
N ASN A 29 0.24 0.42 -1.18
CA ASN A 29 -0.30 -0.73 -1.90
C ASN A 29 0.38 -0.95 -3.25
N LEU A 30 0.77 0.13 -3.95
CA LEU A 30 1.56 0.05 -5.18
C LEU A 30 2.93 -0.59 -4.92
N ILE A 31 3.62 -0.18 -3.86
CA ILE A 31 4.92 -0.75 -3.47
C ILE A 31 4.76 -2.23 -3.07
N ALA A 32 3.75 -2.55 -2.27
CA ALA A 32 3.43 -3.93 -1.88
C ALA A 32 3.14 -4.82 -3.10
N ALA A 33 2.41 -4.31 -4.09
CA ALA A 33 2.11 -5.03 -5.33
C ALA A 33 3.37 -5.32 -6.15
N HIS A 34 4.35 -4.40 -6.14
CA HIS A 34 5.66 -4.64 -6.73
C HIS A 34 6.46 -5.71 -5.98
N GLN A 35 6.45 -5.71 -4.64
CA GLN A 35 7.10 -6.77 -3.85
C GLN A 35 6.48 -8.15 -4.10
N ALA A 36 5.16 -8.21 -4.30
CA ALA A 36 4.43 -9.44 -4.58
C ALA A 36 4.54 -9.92 -6.05
N GLY A 37 5.22 -9.17 -6.93
CA GLY A 37 5.29 -9.47 -8.36
C GLY A 37 3.97 -9.28 -9.12
N ALA A 38 2.96 -8.67 -8.50
CA ALA A 38 1.62 -8.45 -9.05
C ALA A 38 1.58 -7.29 -10.05
N SER A 39 2.37 -7.38 -11.12
CA SER A 39 2.65 -6.28 -12.05
C SER A 39 1.40 -5.67 -12.69
N ARG A 40 0.40 -6.50 -13.05
CA ARG A 40 -0.87 -6.02 -13.61
C ARG A 40 -1.67 -5.17 -12.62
N HIS A 41 -1.69 -5.59 -11.35
CA HIS A 41 -2.39 -4.85 -10.30
C HIS A 41 -1.68 -3.53 -9.99
N ALA A 42 -0.35 -3.57 -9.89
CA ALA A 42 0.48 -2.38 -9.73
C ALA A 42 0.26 -1.37 -10.87
N ASP A 43 0.24 -1.84 -12.13
CA ASP A 43 -0.02 -0.97 -13.27
C ASP A 43 -1.44 -0.39 -13.26
N ALA A 44 -2.47 -1.19 -12.96
CA ALA A 44 -3.85 -0.69 -12.86
C ALA A 44 -3.99 0.38 -11.77
N LEU A 45 -3.45 0.14 -10.58
CA LEU A 45 -3.48 1.07 -9.46
C LEU A 45 -2.72 2.37 -9.80
N LEU A 46 -1.58 2.25 -10.48
CA LEU A 46 -0.79 3.41 -10.89
C LEU A 46 -1.53 4.33 -11.86
N HIS A 47 -2.18 3.76 -12.88
CA HIS A 47 -2.95 4.56 -13.85
C HIS A 47 -4.22 5.18 -13.24
N TRP A 48 -4.74 4.60 -12.16
CA TRP A 48 -5.81 5.20 -11.37
C TRP A 48 -5.30 6.36 -10.51
N LEU A 49 -4.12 6.21 -9.90
CA LEU A 49 -3.56 7.19 -8.96
C LEU A 49 -3.03 8.45 -9.65
N VAL A 50 -2.43 8.32 -10.83
CA VAL A 50 -1.74 9.42 -11.51
C VAL A 50 -2.00 9.45 -13.01
N PRO A 51 -1.88 10.64 -13.66
CA PRO A 51 -1.94 10.74 -15.11
C PRO A 51 -0.90 9.85 -15.81
N CYS A 52 -1.23 9.37 -17.01
CA CYS A 52 -0.36 8.49 -17.81
C CYS A 52 1.05 9.07 -18.06
N THR A 53 1.18 10.40 -18.08
CA THR A 53 2.46 11.10 -18.26
C THR A 53 3.39 10.96 -17.06
N ALA A 54 2.85 10.84 -15.84
CA ALA A 54 3.61 10.69 -14.60
C ALA A 54 3.91 9.22 -14.25
N ALA A 55 3.11 8.29 -14.78
CA ALA A 55 3.18 6.86 -14.46
C ALA A 55 4.59 6.25 -14.65
N PRO A 56 5.35 6.49 -15.74
CA PRO A 56 6.66 5.86 -15.92
C PRO A 56 7.66 6.18 -14.81
N ARG A 57 7.69 7.45 -14.35
CA ARG A 57 8.59 7.90 -13.28
C ARG A 57 8.19 7.29 -11.94
N ILE A 58 6.90 7.30 -11.62
CA ILE A 58 6.40 6.75 -10.36
C ILE A 58 6.58 5.23 -10.31
N ARG A 59 6.36 4.53 -11.42
CA ARG A 59 6.63 3.08 -11.54
C ARG A 59 8.08 2.75 -11.22
N LEU A 60 9.03 3.51 -11.76
CA LEU A 60 10.45 3.29 -11.51
C LEU A 60 10.79 3.47 -10.02
N CYS A 61 10.33 4.57 -9.42
CA CYS A 61 10.55 4.84 -8.00
C CYS A 61 9.90 3.78 -7.11
N ALA A 62 8.65 3.37 -7.39
CA ALA A 62 7.95 2.37 -6.60
C ALA A 62 8.62 0.99 -6.67
N ARG A 63 9.13 0.58 -7.84
CA ARG A 63 9.92 -0.64 -7.99
C ARG A 63 11.24 -0.58 -7.22
N GLN A 64 11.92 0.56 -7.27
CA GLN A 64 13.18 0.77 -6.56
C GLN A 64 12.96 0.63 -5.04
N ILE A 65 11.96 1.33 -4.50
CA ILE A 65 11.62 1.27 -3.07
C ILE A 65 11.20 -0.16 -2.67
N ALA A 66 10.37 -0.82 -3.48
CA ALA A 66 9.95 -2.20 -3.22
C ALA A 66 11.15 -3.16 -3.10
N ARG A 67 12.13 -3.02 -3.99
CA ARG A 67 13.37 -3.80 -3.97
C ARG A 67 14.20 -3.48 -2.72
N ASP A 68 14.47 -2.21 -2.46
CA ASP A 68 15.34 -1.79 -1.36
C ASP A 68 14.76 -2.20 0.01
N LEU A 69 13.44 -2.10 0.18
CA LEU A 69 12.75 -2.62 1.36
C LEU A 69 12.91 -4.14 1.47
N PHE A 70 12.74 -4.87 0.37
CA PHE A 70 12.85 -6.33 0.39
C PHE A 70 14.27 -6.80 0.73
N GLU A 71 15.29 -6.17 0.13
CA GLU A 71 16.71 -6.46 0.36
C GLU A 71 17.14 -6.17 1.80
N THR A 72 16.52 -5.18 2.45
CA THR A 72 16.75 -4.85 3.86
C THR A 72 15.91 -5.70 4.82
N GLY A 73 15.18 -6.70 4.31
CA GLY A 73 14.39 -7.64 5.10
C GLY A 73 13.00 -7.15 5.47
N TYR A 74 12.51 -6.06 4.86
CA TYR A 74 11.18 -5.52 5.08
C TYR A 74 10.19 -5.94 3.99
N THR A 75 9.07 -6.53 4.42
CA THR A 75 7.96 -6.90 3.55
C THR A 75 6.71 -6.09 3.92
N LEU A 76 6.04 -5.53 2.91
CA LEU A 76 4.75 -4.88 3.07
C LEU A 76 3.63 -5.92 2.90
N GLU A 77 2.75 -6.00 3.90
CA GLU A 77 1.52 -6.79 3.77
C GLU A 77 0.48 -5.98 3.00
N HIS A 78 -0.14 -6.58 1.99
CA HIS A 78 -1.38 -6.02 1.44
C HIS A 78 -2.41 -5.98 2.56
N ARG A 79 -2.87 -4.78 2.91
CA ARG A 79 -3.98 -4.64 3.84
C ARG A 79 -5.22 -5.21 3.16
N ARG A 80 -5.59 -6.45 3.51
CA ARG A 80 -6.97 -6.89 3.36
C ARG A 80 -7.79 -6.01 4.28
N GLU A 81 -8.75 -5.27 3.74
CA GLU A 81 -9.81 -4.72 4.58
C GLU A 81 -10.41 -5.89 5.33
N ASP A 82 -10.34 -5.86 6.67
CA ASP A 82 -11.04 -6.86 7.48
C ASP A 82 -12.53 -6.76 7.13
N PRO A 83 -13.20 -7.83 6.71
CA PRO A 83 -14.65 -7.84 6.54
C PRO A 83 -15.41 -7.69 7.87
N GLY A 84 -14.69 -7.59 9.00
CA GLY A 84 -15.24 -7.40 10.35
C GLY A 84 -15.49 -5.94 10.76
N GLY A 85 -15.11 -4.96 9.93
CA GLY A 85 -15.52 -3.57 10.11
C GLY A 85 -16.94 -3.36 9.59
N GLN A 86 -17.93 -3.95 10.26
CA GLN A 86 -19.35 -3.77 9.98
C GLN A 86 -19.72 -2.31 10.26
N ILE A 87 -19.45 -1.41 9.30
CA ILE A 87 -20.12 -0.13 9.23
C ILE A 87 -21.56 -0.47 8.87
N ASN A 88 -22.43 -0.50 9.88
CA ASN A 88 -23.86 -0.64 9.67
C ASN A 88 -24.28 0.39 8.61
N GLY A 89 -24.96 -0.07 7.56
CA GLY A 89 -25.45 0.74 6.43
C GLY A 89 -26.47 1.82 6.78
N THR A 90 -26.56 2.22 8.06
CA THR A 90 -27.42 3.29 8.58
C THR A 90 -26.66 4.59 8.84
N ASP A 91 -25.32 4.62 8.87
CA ASP A 91 -24.56 5.86 9.14
C ASP A 91 -24.24 6.70 7.88
N LEU A 92 -24.45 6.15 6.68
CA LEU A 92 -24.24 6.88 5.43
C LEU A 92 -25.41 7.82 5.04
N LEU A 93 -26.54 7.77 5.76
CA LEU A 93 -27.70 8.64 5.51
C LEU A 93 -27.79 9.86 6.44
N ARG A 94 -26.83 10.07 7.35
CA ARG A 94 -26.83 11.24 8.26
C ARG A 94 -25.91 12.39 7.86
N VAL A 95 -25.21 12.30 6.73
CA VAL A 95 -24.32 13.37 6.24
C VAL A 95 -24.94 14.13 5.05
N LEU A 96 -26.19 13.84 4.68
CA LEU A 96 -26.90 14.53 3.58
C LEU A 96 -28.28 15.10 3.96
N HIS A 97 -28.48 15.51 5.22
CA HIS A 97 -29.62 16.34 5.61
C HIS A 97 -29.21 17.46 6.55
#